data_AF-A0A7L4NRR4-F1
#
_entry.id   AF-A0A7L4NRR4-F1
#
_cell.length_a   1.000
_cell.length_b   1.000
_cell.length_c   1.000
_cell.angle_alpha   90.00
_cell.angle_beta   90.00
_cell.angle_gamma   90.00
#
_symmetry.space_group_name_H-M   'P 1'
#
loop_
_entity.id
_entity.type
_entity.pdbx_description
1 polymer ?
#
loop_
_entity_poly.entity_id
_entity_poly.type
_entity_poly.pdbx_seq_one_letter_code
_entity_poly.pdbx_strand_id
1 'polypeptide(L)' 'QKWRPFCLRFEGVVEDFNYGTLLRLDSRGDYTEDNTIFATRIQFFAIEIARNREGCNSSVYGSARAPAVDAASA' A
#
# COMPACT_ATOMS: atom_id res chain seq x y z
N GLN A 1 -17.31 -12.72 -0.33
CA GLN A 1 -16.68 -13.40 -1.49
C GLN A 1 -16.39 -12.46 -2.68
N LYS A 2 -16.03 -11.17 -2.46
CA LYS A 2 -15.85 -10.19 -3.56
C LYS A 2 -14.43 -10.17 -4.16
N TRP A 3 -13.41 -10.45 -3.35
CA TRP A 3 -12.02 -10.35 -3.78
C TRP A 3 -11.56 -11.46 -4.71
N ARG A 4 -12.04 -12.70 -4.54
CA ARG A 4 -11.59 -13.83 -5.37
C ARG A 4 -11.90 -13.64 -6.86
N PRO A 5 -13.13 -13.28 -7.27
CA PRO A 5 -13.41 -12.94 -8.67
C PRO A 5 -12.62 -11.72 -9.14
N PHE A 6 -12.40 -10.73 -8.27
CA PHE A 6 -11.60 -9.54 -8.62
C PHE A 6 -10.16 -9.90 -8.97
N CYS A 7 -9.49 -10.70 -8.12
CA CYS A 7 -8.09 -11.10 -8.31
C CYS A 7 -7.91 -11.94 -9.57
N LEU A 8 -8.80 -12.92 -9.81
CA LEU A 8 -8.69 -13.82 -10.97
C LEU A 8 -8.79 -13.11 -12.32
N ARG A 9 -9.39 -11.91 -12.40
CA ARG A 9 -9.42 -11.11 -13.65
C ARG A 9 -8.04 -10.64 -14.11
N PHE A 10 -7.04 -10.69 -13.24
CA PHE A 10 -5.68 -10.27 -13.54
C PHE A 10 -4.70 -11.43 -13.75
N GLU A 11 -5.20 -12.67 -13.71
CA GLU A 11 -4.40 -13.84 -14.06
C GLU A 11 -3.89 -13.74 -15.50
N GLY A 12 -2.57 -13.86 -15.69
CA GLY A 12 -1.92 -13.69 -17.00
C GLY A 12 -1.77 -12.24 -17.49
N VAL A 13 -2.36 -11.27 -16.79
CA VAL A 13 -2.22 -9.83 -17.10
C VAL A 13 -1.20 -9.16 -16.19
N VAL A 14 -1.23 -9.51 -14.90
CA VAL A 14 -0.30 -8.99 -13.89
C VAL A 14 0.57 -10.13 -13.39
N GLU A 15 1.87 -9.98 -13.50
CA GLU A 15 2.85 -10.91 -12.96
C GLU A 15 2.68 -11.04 -11.43
N ASP A 16 2.67 -12.29 -10.96
CA ASP A 16 2.36 -12.72 -9.60
C ASP A 16 1.19 -11.95 -8.95
N PHE A 17 0.06 -11.85 -9.67
CA PHE A 17 -1.14 -11.16 -9.20
C PHE A 17 -1.61 -11.63 -7.79
N ASN A 18 -1.30 -12.88 -7.44
CA ASN A 18 -1.63 -13.53 -6.17
C ASN A 18 -0.48 -13.53 -5.14
N TYR A 19 0.65 -12.90 -5.43
CA TYR A 19 1.79 -12.80 -4.50
C TYR A 19 1.38 -12.11 -3.20
N GLY A 20 1.87 -12.62 -2.08
CA GLY A 20 1.59 -12.10 -0.75
C GLY A 20 2.34 -10.81 -0.44
N THR A 21 1.65 -9.80 0.09
CA THR A 21 2.24 -8.54 0.52
C THR A 21 1.56 -7.99 1.76
N LEU A 22 2.20 -7.04 2.42
CA LEU A 22 1.64 -6.34 3.57
C LEU A 22 0.89 -5.10 3.10
N LEU A 23 -0.25 -4.84 3.70
CA LEU A 23 -1.11 -3.70 3.40
C LEU A 23 -1.49 -2.98 4.69
N ARG A 24 -1.34 -1.65 4.71
CA ARG A 24 -1.79 -0.80 5.82
C ARG A 24 -3.31 -0.69 5.85
N LEU A 25 -3.93 -0.83 7.01
CA LEU A 25 -5.37 -0.63 7.21
C LEU A 25 -5.72 0.86 7.13
N ASP A 26 -5.01 1.70 7.87
CA ASP A 26 -5.01 3.17 7.80
C ASP A 26 -3.76 3.66 7.07
N SER A 27 -3.94 4.42 5.98
CA SER A 27 -2.83 4.94 5.17
C SER A 27 -2.00 6.01 5.88
N ARG A 28 -2.55 6.61 6.94
CA ARG A 28 -1.92 7.69 7.71
C ARG A 28 -0.94 7.18 8.75
N GLY A 29 -1.08 5.92 9.17
CA GLY A 29 -0.19 5.26 10.12
C GLY A 29 0.91 4.45 9.43
N ASP A 30 1.88 3.99 10.22
CA ASP A 30 2.96 3.11 9.77
C ASP A 30 2.53 1.64 9.75
N TYR A 31 3.43 0.77 9.30
CA TYR A 31 3.27 -0.67 9.40
C TYR A 31 3.49 -1.13 10.84
N THR A 32 2.40 -1.38 11.55
CA THR A 32 2.37 -1.95 12.90
C THR A 32 1.53 -3.23 12.92
N GLU A 33 1.59 -4.02 14.00
CA GLU A 33 0.81 -5.26 14.13
C GLU A 33 -0.71 -5.00 14.01
N ASP A 34 -1.19 -3.90 14.59
CA ASP A 34 -2.60 -3.49 14.58
C ASP A 34 -3.03 -2.78 13.29
N ASN A 35 -2.09 -2.20 12.54
CA ASN A 35 -2.38 -1.47 11.30
C ASN A 35 -2.00 -2.24 10.03
N THR A 36 -1.61 -3.52 10.11
CA THR A 36 -1.10 -4.27 8.97
C THR A 36 -1.84 -5.59 8.77
N ILE A 37 -2.21 -5.87 7.53
CA ILE A 37 -2.75 -7.18 7.14
C ILE A 37 -1.97 -7.78 5.98
N PHE A 38 -2.05 -9.10 5.84
CA PHE A 38 -1.59 -9.80 4.65
C PHE A 38 -2.64 -9.73 3.55
N ALA A 39 -2.23 -9.30 2.35
CA ALA A 39 -3.08 -9.16 1.18
C ALA A 39 -2.37 -9.70 -0.07
N THR A 40 -3.10 -9.95 -1.14
CA THR A 40 -2.48 -10.26 -2.44
C THR A 40 -2.01 -8.99 -3.14
N ARG A 41 -1.04 -9.10 -4.04
CA ARG A 41 -0.50 -8.00 -4.86
C ARG A 41 -1.60 -7.20 -5.57
N ILE A 42 -2.61 -7.88 -6.11
CA ILE A 42 -3.74 -7.21 -6.75
C ILE A 42 -4.62 -6.43 -5.78
N GLN A 43 -4.85 -6.94 -4.56
CA GLN A 43 -5.57 -6.19 -3.55
C GLN A 43 -4.79 -4.95 -3.12
N PHE A 44 -3.48 -5.09 -2.92
CA PHE A 44 -2.58 -3.98 -2.63
C PHE A 44 -2.63 -2.93 -3.73
N PHE A 45 -2.47 -3.30 -5.01
CA PHE A 45 -2.55 -2.35 -6.11
C PHE A 45 -3.90 -1.65 -6.18
N ALA A 46 -5.01 -2.38 -6.06
CA ALA A 46 -6.34 -1.78 -6.12
C ALA A 46 -6.51 -0.68 -5.05
N ILE A 47 -6.05 -0.95 -3.83
CA ILE A 47 -6.20 -0.04 -2.69
C ILE A 47 -5.20 1.12 -2.78
N GLU A 48 -3.92 0.85 -3.06
CA GLU A 48 -2.89 1.88 -3.12
C GLU A 48 -3.04 2.81 -4.33
N ILE A 49 -3.53 2.31 -5.47
CA ILE A 49 -3.86 3.17 -6.62
C ILE A 49 -5.01 4.11 -6.25
N ALA A 50 -6.06 3.63 -5.57
CA ALA A 50 -7.15 4.47 -5.11
C ALA A 50 -6.65 5.53 -4.11
N ARG A 51 -5.87 5.12 -3.09
CA ARG A 51 -5.26 6.03 -2.11
C ARG A 51 -4.40 7.11 -2.74
N ASN A 52 -3.62 6.77 -3.77
CA ASN A 52 -2.80 7.75 -4.49
C ASN A 52 -3.66 8.73 -5.29
N ARG A 53 -4.74 8.27 -5.93
CA ARG A 53 -5.65 9.12 -6.70
C ARG A 53 -6.49 10.04 -5.79
N GLU A 54 -6.82 9.58 -4.59
CA GLU A 54 -7.60 10.32 -3.59
C GLU A 54 -6.74 11.19 -2.65
N GLY A 55 -5.40 11.09 -2.75
CA GLY A 55 -4.47 11.88 -1.94
C GLY A 55 -4.23 11.36 -0.52
N CYS A 56 -4.73 10.16 -0.17
CA CYS A 56 -4.54 9.57 1.16
C CYS A 56 -3.08 9.27 1.50
N ASN A 57 -2.21 9.14 0.49
CA ASN A 57 -0.77 8.92 0.62
C ASN A 57 0.08 10.19 0.41
N SER A 58 -0.54 11.37 0.27
CA SER A 58 0.20 12.61 0.01
C SER A 58 1.19 12.96 1.13
N SER A 59 0.86 12.66 2.39
CA SER A 59 1.77 12.85 3.53
C SER A 59 3.02 11.97 3.39
N VAL A 60 2.83 10.68 3.14
CA VAL A 60 3.93 9.71 2.94
C VAL A 60 4.82 10.14 1.79
N TYR A 61 4.24 10.56 0.66
CA TYR A 61 4.97 11.05 -0.49
C TYR A 61 5.77 12.32 -0.19
N GLY A 62 5.17 13.26 0.55
CA GLY A 62 5.83 14.49 0.99
C GLY A 62 7.02 14.21 1.90
N SER A 63 6.83 13.38 2.93
CA SER A 63 7.89 12.97 3.86
C SER A 63 9.04 12.26 3.15
N ALA A 64 8.76 11.41 2.16
CA ALA A 64 9.79 10.71 1.39
C ALA A 64 10.60 11.63 0.46
N ARG A 65 10.06 12.81 0.10
CA ARG A 65 10.75 13.81 -0.75
C ARG A 65 11.38 14.95 0.05
N ALA A 66 11.06 15.08 1.33
CA ALA A 66 11.73 16.05 2.18
C ALA A 66 13.23 15.71 2.23
N PRO A 67 14.14 16.70 2.10
CA PRO A 67 15.56 16.44 2.37
C PRO A 67 15.65 15.92 3.80
N ALA A 68 16.46 14.87 4.01
CA ALA A 68 16.74 14.37 5.35
C ALA A 68 17.28 15.55 6.19
N VAL A 69 16.46 16.08 7.08
CA VAL A 69 16.94 17.06 8.05
C VAL A 69 17.78 16.25 9.02
N ASP A 70 19.09 16.49 9.03
CA ASP A 70 20.04 15.80 9.89
C ASP A 70 19.53 15.82 11.34
N ALA A 71 19.05 14.65 11.80
CA ALA A 71 18.66 14.41 13.18
C ALA A 71 19.92 14.26 14.08
N ALA A 72 20.92 15.11 13.86
CA ALA A 72 22.19 15.14 14.58
C ALA A 72 22.38 16.52 15.22
N SER A 73 21.54 16.85 16.18
CA SER A 73 21.84 17.84 17.22
C SER A 73 20.84 17.72 18.37
N ALA A 74 21.02 16.68 19.18
CA ALA A 74 20.58 16.63 20.57
C ALA A 74 21.66 15.88 21.38
#